data_AF-A0A0M8YR63-F1
#
_entry.id   AF-A0A0M8YR63-F1
#
_cell.length_a   1.000
_cell.length_b   1.000
_cell.length_c   1.000
_cell.angle_alpha   90.00
_cell.angle_beta   90.00
_cell.angle_gamma   90.00
#
_symmetry.space_group_name_H-M   'P 1'
#
loop_
_entity.id
_entity.type
_entity.pdbx_description
1 polymer ?
#
loop_
_entity_poly.entity_id
_entity_poly.type
_entity_poly.pdbx_seq_one_letter_code
_entity_poly.pdbx_strand_id
1 'polypeptide(L)' 'MEESPPRVPPDLCAEAVRRGGRILRRRRAARRLLWLLLGAAAVAFTAWALTAQPWVEPPSETTPPVTGWEGW' A
#
# COMPACT_ATOMS: atom_id res chain seq x y z
N MET A 1 36.64 31.71 22.94
CA MET A 1 37.52 30.59 23.32
C MET A 1 37.00 29.41 22.55
N GLU A 2 37.67 29.07 21.45
CA GLU A 2 37.27 27.98 20.54
C GLU A 2 37.34 26.65 21.29
N GLU A 3 36.18 26.08 21.61
CA GLU A 3 36.09 24.74 22.18
C GLU A 3 36.48 23.73 21.09
N SER A 4 37.69 23.16 21.22
CA SER A 4 38.14 22.09 20.34
C SER A 4 37.14 20.94 20.40
N PRO A 5 36.65 20.45 19.25
CA PRO A 5 35.66 19.39 19.23
C PRO A 5 36.21 18.14 19.92
N PRO A 6 35.40 17.48 20.78
CA PRO A 6 35.86 16.34 21.57
C PRO A 6 36.41 15.25 20.64
N ARG A 7 37.64 14.81 20.91
CA ARG A 7 38.37 13.83 20.12
C ARG A 7 37.74 12.45 20.32
N VAL A 8 36.74 12.13 19.49
CA VAL A 8 36.11 10.81 19.47
C VAL A 8 37.08 9.76 18.91
N PRO A 9 37.15 8.56 19.53
CA PRO A 9 37.93 7.45 19.02
C PRO A 9 37.59 7.14 17.55
N PRO A 10 38.59 7.02 16.65
CA PRO A 10 38.36 6.84 15.21
C PRO A 10 37.57 5.55 14.89
N ASP A 11 37.67 4.53 15.75
CA ASP A 11 36.98 3.26 15.59
C ASP A 11 35.48 3.28 15.93
N LEU A 12 34.99 4.32 16.64
CA LEU A 12 33.57 4.42 17.00
C LEU A 12 32.66 4.53 15.78
N CYS A 13 33.09 5.25 14.75
CA CYS A 13 32.34 5.34 13.49
C CYS A 13 32.28 3.96 12.80
N ALA A 14 33.40 3.23 12.76
CA ALA A 14 33.46 1.91 12.14
C ALA A 14 32.61 0.88 12.90
N GLU A 15 32.61 0.92 14.23
CA GLU A 15 31.75 0.11 15.11
C GLU A 15 30.26 0.44 14.92
N ALA A 16 29.91 1.73 14.89
CA ALA A 16 28.54 2.19 14.71
C ALA A 16 28.01 1.82 13.31
N VAL A 17 28.84 1.90 12.27
CA VAL A 17 28.49 1.46 10.91
C VAL A 17 28.33 -0.06 10.84
N ARG A 18 29.22 -0.84 11.47
CA ARG A 18 29.10 -2.30 11.61
C ARG A 18 27.81 -2.72 12.31
N ARG A 19 27.40 -1.99 13.35
CA ARG A 19 26.17 -2.27 14.12
C ARG A 19 24.92 -1.75 13.39
N GLY A 20 25.02 -0.60 12.73
CA GLY A 20 23.93 0.11 12.06
C GLY A 20 23.52 -0.45 10.69
N GLY A 21 24.41 -1.19 10.01
CA GLY A 21 24.11 -1.79 8.70
C GLY A 21 22.87 -2.70 8.73
N ARG A 22 22.60 -3.38 9.85
CA ARG A 22 21.42 -4.24 10.02
C ARG A 22 20.11 -3.44 10.09
N ILE A 23 20.13 -2.27 10.73
CA ILE A 23 18.98 -1.35 10.83
C ILE A 23 18.70 -0.69 9.48
N LEU A 24 19.74 -0.31 8.75
CA LEU A 24 19.58 0.32 7.43
C LEU A 24 19.06 -0.67 6.38
N ARG A 25 19.53 -1.92 6.40
CA ARG A 25 18.98 -3.01 5.57
C ARG A 25 17.53 -3.33 5.92
N ARG A 26 17.19 -3.37 7.21
CA ARG A 26 15.80 -3.53 7.68
C ARG A 26 14.90 -2.41 7.19
N ARG A 27 15.34 -1.15 7.24
CA ARG A 27 14.55 -0.01 6.72
C ARG A 27 14.30 -0.11 5.23
N ARG A 28 15.31 -0.48 4.42
CA ARG A 28 15.13 -0.71 2.98
C ARG A 28 14.20 -1.89 2.69
N ALA A 29 14.36 -3.00 3.41
CA ALA A 29 13.50 -4.17 3.27
C ALA A 29 12.05 -3.84 3.67
N ALA A 30 11.85 -3.17 4.81
CA ALA A 30 10.53 -2.72 5.27
C ALA A 30 9.88 -1.75 4.29
N ARG A 31 10.64 -0.81 3.70
CA ARG A 31 10.10 0.11 2.69
C ARG A 31 9.67 -0.64 1.42
N ARG A 32 10.48 -1.61 0.96
CA ARG A 32 10.11 -2.47 -0.17
C ARG A 32 8.89 -3.32 0.15
N LEU A 33 8.83 -3.91 1.33
CA LEU A 33 7.70 -4.71 1.78
C LEU A 33 6.43 -3.86 1.88
N LEU A 34 6.54 -2.64 2.40
CA LEU A 34 5.43 -1.69 2.45
C LEU A 34 4.93 -1.34 1.05
N TRP A 35 5.83 -1.07 0.09
CA TRP A 35 5.45 -0.80 -1.29
C TRP A 35 4.79 -2.02 -1.96
N LEU A 36 5.31 -3.22 -1.71
CA LEU A 36 4.71 -4.47 -2.21
C LEU A 36 3.32 -4.69 -1.61
N LEU A 37 3.14 -4.46 -0.31
CA LEU A 37 1.85 -4.55 0.37
C LEU A 37 0.87 -3.51 -0.15
N LEU A 38 1.31 -2.26 -0.34
CA LEU A 38 0.48 -1.21 -0.93
C LEU A 38 0.04 -1.59 -2.35
N GLY A 39 0.96 -2.08 -3.18
CA GLY A 39 0.66 -2.53 -4.53
C GLY A 39 -0.32 -3.70 -4.54
N ALA A 40 -0.10 -4.71 -3.70
CA ALA A 40 -1.01 -5.85 -3.56
C ALA A 40 -2.40 -5.42 -3.09
N ALA A 41 -2.48 -4.52 -2.10
CA ALA A 41 -3.74 -3.98 -1.62
C ALA A 41 -4.48 -3.18 -2.70
N ALA A 42 -3.76 -2.35 -3.47
CA ALA A 42 -4.33 -1.62 -4.60
C ALA A 42 -4.88 -2.57 -5.67
N VAL A 43 -4.13 -3.60 -6.06
CA VAL A 43 -4.58 -4.61 -7.03
C VAL A 43 -5.80 -5.37 -6.52
N ALA A 44 -5.79 -5.82 -5.26
CA ALA A 44 -6.93 -6.49 -4.66
C ALA A 44 -8.17 -5.60 -4.62
N PHE A 45 -8.00 -4.32 -4.27
CA PHE A 45 -9.08 -3.33 -4.27
C PHE A 45 -9.64 -3.09 -5.68
N THR A 46 -8.77 -2.93 -6.68
CA THR A 46 -9.19 -2.77 -8.08
C THR A 46 -9.90 -4.02 -8.60
N ALA A 47 -9.39 -5.21 -8.30
CA ALA A 47 -10.05 -6.46 -8.67
C ALA A 47 -11.44 -6.56 -8.03
N TRP A 48 -11.54 -6.27 -6.73
CA TRP A 48 -12.81 -6.24 -6.02
C TRP A 48 -13.78 -5.24 -6.67
N ALA A 49 -13.34 -4.01 -6.90
CA ALA A 49 -14.09 -2.95 -7.56
C ALA A 49 -14.65 -3.38 -8.93
N LEU A 50 -13.82 -4.03 -9.75
CA LEU A 50 -14.22 -4.53 -11.06
C LEU A 50 -15.21 -5.70 -10.97
N THR A 51 -15.09 -6.57 -9.97
CA THR A 51 -15.99 -7.72 -9.80
C THR A 51 -17.32 -7.35 -9.17
N ALA A 52 -17.32 -6.50 -8.14
CA ALA A 52 -18.52 -6.11 -7.42
C ALA A 52 -19.30 -5.02 -8.16
N GLN A 53 -18.63 -4.27 -9.06
CA GLN A 53 -19.17 -3.13 -9.80
C GLN A 53 -20.20 -2.33 -8.98
N PRO A 54 -19.85 -1.82 -7.78
CA PRO A 54 -20.84 -1.25 -6.86
C PRO A 54 -21.51 0.04 -7.39
N TRP A 55 -20.98 0.59 -8.47
CA TRP A 55 -21.53 1.72 -9.25
C TRP A 55 -22.50 1.29 -10.35
N VAL A 56 -22.69 0.00 -10.59
CA VAL A 56 -23.78 -0.48 -11.43
C VAL A 56 -25.04 -0.44 -10.60
N GLU A 57 -25.91 0.51 -10.94
CA GLU A 57 -27.28 0.52 -10.44
C GLU A 57 -27.87 -0.87 -10.70
N PRO A 58 -28.34 -1.61 -9.67
CA PRO A 58 -29.01 -2.88 -9.91
C PRO A 58 -30.15 -2.62 -10.90
N PRO A 59 -30.29 -3.46 -11.96
CA PRO A 59 -31.31 -3.25 -12.98
C PRO A 59 -32.63 -3.09 -12.25
N SER A 60 -33.22 -1.91 -12.38
CA SER A 60 -34.40 -1.55 -11.62
C SER A 60 -35.50 -2.54 -11.99
N GLU A 61 -35.83 -3.45 -11.08
CA GLU A 61 -36.96 -4.40 -11.18
C GLU A 61 -38.33 -3.68 -11.20
N THR A 62 -38.35 -2.39 -11.53
CA THR A 62 -39.54 -1.53 -11.60
C THR A 62 -39.98 -1.25 -13.04
N THR A 63 -39.64 -2.13 -13.98
CA THR A 63 -40.55 -2.34 -15.11
C THR A 63 -41.44 -3.51 -14.75
N PRO A 64 -42.69 -3.28 -14.28
CA PRO A 64 -43.64 -4.38 -14.17
C PRO A 64 -43.70 -5.09 -15.53
N PRO A 65 -43.72 -6.44 -15.56
CA PRO A 65 -43.85 -7.16 -16.82
C PRO A 65 -45.07 -6.63 -17.54
N VAL A 66 -44.86 -6.08 -18.74
CA VAL A 66 -45.93 -5.54 -19.57
C VAL A 66 -46.75 -6.74 -20.08
N THR A 67 -47.66 -7.25 -19.25
CA THR A 67 -48.66 -8.25 -19.64
C THR A 67 -49.78 -7.51 -20.38
N GLY A 68 -49.54 -7.13 -21.64
CA GLY A 68 -50.44 -6.21 -22.34
C GLY A 68 -50.65 -6.42 -23.84
N TRP A 69 -50.04 -7.44 -24.47
CA TRP A 69 -50.12 -7.62 -25.93
C TRP A 69 -50.69 -8.97 -26.40
N GLU A 70 -51.09 -9.88 -25.51
CA GLU A 70 -51.62 -11.21 -25.90
C GLU A 70 -53.16 -11.31 -25.89
N GLY A 71 -53.86 -10.19 -26.09
CA GLY A 71 -55.32 -10.11 -25.92
C GLY A 71 -56.12 -9.55 -27.09
N TRP A 72 -55.55 -9.45 -28.29
CA TRP A 72 -56.28 -9.06 -29.51
C TRP A 72 -56.18 -10.17 -30.56
#